data_AF-M0NBV6-F1
#
_entry.id   AF-M0NBV6-F1
#
_cell.length_a   1.000
_cell.length_b   1.000
_cell.length_c   1.000
_cell.angle_alpha   90.00
_cell.angle_beta   90.00
_cell.angle_gamma   90.00
#
_symmetry.space_group_name_H-M   'P 1'
#
loop_
_entity.id
_entity.type
_entity.pdbx_description
1 polymer ?
#
loop_
_entity_poly.entity_id
_entity_poly.type
_entity_poly.pdbx_seq_one_letter_code
_entity_poly.pdbx_strand_id
1 'polypeptide(L)'
;MNSNGERQQTKYEIPEDHVWADEKAHESEDRPPVAEVESHSIEILHRGRDRTSGERDIRYRYVVENGEAIGILRSHRLAESNQFDPMGAATPQEVPTVVKDMLAHEMRADHWTEVVDVERAKRFTEAGDQ
;
A
#
# COMPACT_ATOMS: atom_id res chain seq x y z
N MET A 1 33.91 2.39 59.97
CA MET A 1 33.00 2.43 58.81
C MET A 1 33.77 3.06 57.67
N ASN A 2 34.01 2.35 56.58
CA ASN A 2 34.21 2.91 55.24
C ASN A 2 34.11 1.74 54.26
N SER A 3 33.00 1.75 53.53
CA SER A 3 32.56 0.73 52.59
C SER A 3 33.49 0.71 51.38
N ASN A 4 34.03 -0.47 51.08
CA ASN A 4 34.72 -0.76 49.84
C ASN A 4 33.67 -0.79 48.72
N GLY A 5 33.63 0.24 47.87
CA GLY A 5 32.70 0.33 46.75
C GLY A 5 33.32 -0.30 45.51
N GLU A 6 33.09 -1.60 45.31
CA GLU A 6 33.40 -2.28 44.05
C GLU A 6 32.59 -1.63 42.91
N ARG A 7 33.28 -1.01 41.95
CA ARG A 7 32.63 -0.49 40.74
C ARG A 7 32.22 -1.69 39.89
N GLN A 8 30.91 -1.92 39.77
CA GLN A 8 30.35 -2.90 38.85
C GLN A 8 30.74 -2.51 37.41
N GLN A 9 31.59 -3.31 36.78
CA GLN A 9 31.81 -3.25 35.34
C GLN A 9 30.52 -3.63 34.63
N THR A 10 29.91 -2.68 33.94
CA THR A 10 28.80 -2.96 33.04
C THR A 10 29.36 -3.55 31.75
N LYS A 11 28.57 -4.40 31.07
CA LYS A 11 28.95 -5.14 29.84
C LYS A 11 29.46 -4.23 28.69
N TYR A 12 29.26 -2.92 28.80
CA TYR A 12 29.68 -1.93 27.83
C TYR A 12 30.62 -0.90 28.50
N GLU A 13 31.91 -1.23 28.58
CA GLU A 13 32.94 -0.22 28.83
C GLU A 13 33.25 0.47 27.51
N ILE A 14 32.98 1.77 27.45
CA ILE A 14 33.39 2.64 26.35
C ILE A 14 34.77 3.18 26.75
N PRO A 15 35.85 2.91 26.00
CA PRO A 15 37.17 3.44 26.28
C PRO A 15 37.15 4.98 26.33
N GLU A 16 37.93 5.60 27.22
CA GLU A 16 37.97 7.08 27.33
C GLU A 16 38.49 7.75 26.05
N ASP A 17 39.21 7.00 25.21
CA ASP A 17 39.72 7.38 23.89
C ASP A 17 38.79 6.94 22.74
N HIS A 18 37.53 6.59 23.03
CA HIS A 18 36.56 6.22 22.02
C HIS A 18 36.17 7.44 21.16
N VAL A 19 36.76 7.52 19.98
CA VAL A 19 36.37 8.44 18.90
C VAL A 19 35.02 7.99 18.36
N TRP A 20 33.98 8.75 18.68
CA TRP A 20 32.62 8.48 18.19
C TRP A 20 32.54 8.75 16.68
N ALA A 21 31.60 8.09 15.99
CA ALA A 21 31.49 8.16 14.53
C ALA A 21 31.28 9.59 13.98
N ASP A 22 30.82 10.51 14.81
CA ASP A 22 30.67 11.94 14.59
C ASP A 22 32.00 12.72 14.55
N GLU A 23 33.11 12.14 15.01
CA GLU A 23 34.45 12.71 14.91
C GLU A 23 35.22 12.26 13.65
N LYS A 24 34.72 11.24 12.92
CA LYS A 24 35.22 10.96 11.58
C LYS A 24 34.66 12.01 10.63
N ALA A 25 35.55 12.66 9.89
CA ALA A 25 35.21 13.60 8.83
C ALA A 25 34.02 13.05 8.03
N HIS A 26 32.90 13.79 8.04
CA HIS A 26 31.71 13.48 7.28
C HIS A 26 32.13 13.24 5.82
N GLU A 27 32.15 11.98 5.38
CA GLU A 27 32.04 11.68 3.97
C GLU A 27 30.65 12.20 3.59
N SER A 28 30.64 13.38 2.95
CA SER A 28 29.42 14.05 2.56
C SER A 28 28.77 13.25 1.42
N GLU A 29 28.07 12.17 1.76
CA GLU A 29 26.97 11.65 0.95
C GLU A 29 25.75 12.55 1.16
N ASP A 30 25.92 13.85 0.89
CA ASP A 30 24.93 14.92 1.11
C ASP A 30 23.80 14.87 0.04
N ARG A 31 23.42 13.66 -0.38
CA ARG A 31 22.23 13.43 -1.17
C ARG A 31 21.11 13.05 -0.20
N PRO A 32 19.97 13.76 -0.22
CA PRO A 32 18.82 13.34 0.55
C PRO A 32 18.45 11.91 0.12
N PRO A 33 18.00 11.05 1.06
CA PRO A 33 17.52 9.72 0.71
C PRO A 33 16.43 9.85 -0.36
N VAL A 34 16.66 9.21 -1.51
CA VAL A 34 15.68 9.13 -2.60
C VAL A 34 14.82 7.91 -2.33
N ALA A 35 13.52 8.12 -2.17
CA ALA A 35 12.53 7.04 -2.13
C ALA A 35 11.82 6.98 -3.48
N GLU A 36 11.78 5.80 -4.08
CA GLU A 36 11.02 5.54 -5.30
C GLU A 36 9.75 4.78 -4.91
N VAL A 37 8.63 5.14 -5.55
CA VAL A 37 7.37 4.42 -5.38
C VAL A 37 7.41 3.21 -6.30
N GLU A 38 7.63 2.03 -5.73
CA GLU A 38 7.66 0.77 -6.50
C GLU A 38 6.26 0.33 -6.95
N SER A 39 5.25 0.57 -6.11
CA SER A 39 3.86 0.23 -6.43
C SER A 39 2.87 1.18 -5.75
N HIS A 40 1.80 1.50 -6.47
CA HIS A 40 0.69 2.29 -5.96
C HIS A 40 -0.61 1.57 -6.29
N SER A 41 -1.49 1.41 -5.30
CA SER A 41 -2.82 0.88 -5.52
C SER A 41 -3.85 1.54 -4.61
N ILE A 42 -5.08 1.62 -5.09
CA ILE A 42 -6.22 2.15 -4.35
C ILE A 42 -7.22 1.02 -4.14
N GLU A 43 -7.63 0.80 -2.89
CA GLU A 43 -8.61 -0.22 -2.54
C GLU A 43 -9.95 0.42 -2.15
N ILE A 44 -11.01 0.01 -2.83
CA ILE A 44 -12.37 0.44 -2.54
C ILE A 44 -13.21 -0.79 -2.18
N LEU A 45 -13.81 -0.77 -0.99
CA LEU A 45 -14.69 -1.82 -0.50
C LEU A 45 -16.15 -1.47 -0.80
N HIS A 46 -16.75 -2.18 -1.74
CA HIS A 46 -18.18 -2.13 -2.01
C HIS A 46 -18.92 -3.10 -1.07
N ARG A 47 -19.60 -2.54 -0.06
CA ARG A 47 -20.39 -3.32 0.89
C ARG A 47 -21.72 -3.73 0.25
N GLY A 48 -22.08 -5.00 0.39
CA GLY A 48 -23.38 -5.51 -0.07
C GLY A 48 -24.53 -4.69 0.53
N ARG A 49 -25.57 -4.39 -0.26
CA ARG A 49 -26.65 -3.48 0.15
C ARG A 49 -27.48 -4.04 1.30
N ASP A 50 -27.45 -5.34 1.49
CA ASP A 50 -28.20 -6.03 2.53
C ASP A 50 -27.42 -7.27 3.02
N ARG A 51 -27.08 -7.33 4.31
CA ARG A 51 -26.44 -8.52 4.90
C ARG A 51 -27.39 -9.73 4.90
N THR A 52 -28.68 -9.52 4.68
CA THR A 52 -29.68 -10.60 4.58
C THR A 52 -29.87 -11.14 3.16
N SER A 53 -29.38 -10.45 2.12
CA SER A 53 -29.48 -10.92 0.73
C SER A 53 -28.39 -11.91 0.33
N GLY A 54 -27.39 -12.15 1.20
CA GLY A 54 -26.24 -12.99 0.90
C GLY A 54 -25.21 -12.33 -0.03
N GLU A 55 -25.38 -11.05 -0.37
CA GLU A 55 -24.37 -10.29 -1.12
C GLU A 55 -23.09 -10.14 -0.30
N ARG A 56 -21.99 -10.71 -0.80
CA ARG A 56 -20.66 -10.59 -0.18
C ARG A 56 -20.08 -9.20 -0.45
N ASP A 57 -19.36 -8.65 0.53
CA ASP A 57 -18.57 -7.43 0.31
C ASP A 57 -17.55 -7.70 -0.80
N ILE A 58 -17.48 -6.82 -1.80
CA ILE A 58 -16.51 -6.91 -2.91
C ILE A 58 -15.49 -5.79 -2.75
N ARG A 59 -14.22 -6.16 -2.74
CA ARG A 59 -13.10 -5.23 -2.78
C ARG A 59 -12.58 -5.13 -4.20
N TYR A 60 -12.50 -3.89 -4.68
CA TYR A 60 -11.84 -3.51 -5.93
C TYR A 60 -10.50 -2.88 -5.61
N ARG A 61 -9.41 -3.40 -6.18
CA ARG A 61 -8.05 -2.85 -6.07
C ARG A 61 -7.64 -2.34 -7.44
N TYR A 62 -7.46 -1.03 -7.55
CA TYR A 62 -6.94 -0.35 -8.74
C TYR A 62 -5.41 -0.33 -8.68
N VAL A 63 -4.77 -0.87 -9.71
CA VAL A 63 -3.30 -0.80 -9.88
C VAL A 63 -2.98 0.50 -10.60
N VAL A 64 -2.18 1.36 -9.99
CA VAL A 64 -1.93 2.72 -10.47
C VAL A 64 -0.49 2.88 -10.93
N GLU A 65 -0.32 3.39 -12.14
CA GLU A 65 0.97 3.80 -12.70
C GLU A 65 0.86 5.22 -13.26
N ASN A 66 1.83 6.09 -12.96
CA ASN A 66 1.88 7.47 -13.46
C ASN A 66 0.58 8.28 -13.22
N GLY A 67 -0.13 7.98 -12.13
CA GLY A 67 -1.38 8.66 -11.77
C GLY A 67 -2.64 8.09 -12.42
N GLU A 68 -2.53 7.04 -13.24
CA GLU A 68 -3.67 6.38 -13.90
C GLU A 68 -3.81 4.94 -13.43
N ALA A 69 -5.05 4.50 -13.22
CA ALA A 69 -5.34 3.10 -12.96
C ALA A 69 -5.26 2.30 -14.27
N ILE A 70 -4.33 1.35 -14.31
CA ILE A 70 -4.01 0.52 -15.49
C ILE A 70 -4.60 -0.88 -15.40
N GLY A 71 -5.17 -1.25 -14.26
CA GLY A 71 -5.70 -2.58 -13.97
C GLY A 71 -6.62 -2.55 -12.75
N ILE A 72 -7.56 -3.48 -12.70
CA ILE A 72 -8.54 -3.58 -11.61
C ILE A 72 -8.64 -5.04 -11.19
N LEU A 73 -8.32 -5.34 -9.94
CA LEU A 73 -8.50 -6.65 -9.34
C LEU A 73 -9.74 -6.65 -8.46
N ARG A 74 -10.52 -7.73 -8.50
CA ARG A 74 -11.68 -7.93 -7.63
C ARG A 74 -11.44 -9.09 -6.68
N SER A 75 -11.93 -8.95 -5.46
CA SER A 75 -11.92 -10.02 -4.45
C SER A 75 -13.18 -9.93 -3.59
N HIS A 76 -13.76 -11.07 -3.21
CA HIS A 76 -14.90 -11.08 -2.32
C HIS A 76 -14.47 -11.41 -0.89
N ARG A 77 -15.17 -10.84 0.08
CA ARG A 77 -14.95 -11.16 1.48
C ARG A 77 -15.45 -12.56 1.81
N LEU A 78 -14.63 -13.34 2.50
CA LEU A 78 -14.99 -14.65 3.03
C LEU A 78 -15.84 -14.49 4.30
N ALA A 79 -17.16 -14.44 4.17
CA ALA A 79 -18.13 -14.42 5.29
C ALA A 79 -17.66 -13.62 6.53
N GLU A 80 -17.83 -14.14 7.75
CA GLU A 80 -17.47 -13.49 9.03
C GLU A 80 -15.96 -13.22 9.22
N SER A 81 -15.13 -13.45 8.21
CA SER A 81 -13.68 -13.22 8.24
C SER A 81 -13.30 -11.83 7.70
N ASN A 82 -12.08 -11.39 8.01
CA ASN A 82 -11.42 -10.25 7.35
C ASN A 82 -10.60 -10.68 6.12
N GLN A 83 -10.72 -11.95 5.72
CA GLN A 83 -10.04 -12.50 4.54
C GLN A 83 -10.84 -12.23 3.26
N PHE A 84 -10.11 -12.04 2.16
CA PHE A 84 -10.65 -11.80 0.84
C PHE A 84 -10.10 -12.83 -0.13
N ASP A 85 -11.00 -13.46 -0.88
CA ASP A 85 -10.65 -14.44 -1.89
C ASP A 85 -10.65 -13.78 -3.29
N PRO A 86 -9.55 -13.89 -4.06
CA PRO A 86 -9.47 -13.31 -5.40
C PRO A 86 -10.58 -13.81 -6.34
N MET A 87 -11.13 -12.90 -7.14
CA MET A 87 -12.13 -13.18 -8.18
C MET A 87 -11.61 -12.84 -9.59
N GLY A 88 -10.29 -12.68 -9.71
CA GLY A 88 -9.64 -12.25 -10.94
C GLY A 88 -9.68 -10.75 -11.18
N ALA A 89 -9.33 -10.36 -12.39
CA ALA A 89 -9.41 -8.98 -12.85
C ALA A 89 -10.84 -8.59 -13.24
N ALA A 90 -11.09 -7.28 -13.32
CA ALA A 90 -12.32 -6.71 -13.82
C ALA A 90 -12.02 -5.63 -14.85
N THR A 91 -12.83 -5.58 -15.89
CA THR A 91 -12.88 -4.45 -16.81
C THR A 91 -13.53 -3.25 -16.13
N PRO A 92 -13.22 -2.00 -16.56
CA PRO A 92 -13.88 -0.83 -16.02
C PRO A 92 -15.41 -0.91 -16.13
N GLN A 93 -15.96 -1.54 -17.17
CA GLN A 93 -17.41 -1.65 -17.38
C GLN A 93 -18.10 -2.52 -16.31
N GLU A 94 -17.43 -3.56 -15.80
CA GLU A 94 -17.96 -4.45 -14.75
C GLU A 94 -17.99 -3.82 -13.37
N VAL A 95 -17.24 -2.73 -13.15
CA VAL A 95 -17.18 -2.07 -11.85
C VAL A 95 -18.44 -1.22 -11.62
N PRO A 96 -19.11 -1.34 -10.45
CA PRO A 96 -20.27 -0.52 -10.11
C PRO A 96 -19.97 0.98 -10.18
N THR A 97 -20.94 1.78 -10.64
CA THR A 97 -20.79 3.25 -10.76
C THR A 97 -20.37 3.89 -9.44
N VAL A 98 -20.95 3.47 -8.31
CA VAL A 98 -20.57 4.00 -6.99
C VAL A 98 -19.08 3.79 -6.67
N VAL A 99 -18.50 2.68 -7.10
CA VAL A 99 -17.07 2.40 -6.88
C VAL A 99 -16.20 3.26 -7.79
N LYS A 100 -16.63 3.48 -9.04
CA LYS A 100 -15.98 4.40 -10.00
C LYS A 100 -15.98 5.83 -9.48
N ASP A 101 -17.11 6.29 -8.95
CA ASP A 101 -17.26 7.64 -8.41
C ASP A 101 -16.38 7.82 -7.16
N MET A 102 -16.28 6.79 -6.32
CA MET A 102 -15.36 6.79 -5.17
C MET A 102 -13.89 6.87 -5.61
N LEU A 103 -13.49 6.20 -6.70
CA LEU A 103 -12.15 6.33 -7.24
C LEU A 103 -11.88 7.76 -7.73
N ALA A 104 -12.80 8.34 -8.51
CA ALA A 104 -12.68 9.71 -8.98
C ALA A 104 -12.54 10.68 -7.81
N HIS A 105 -13.33 10.50 -6.76
CA HIS A 105 -13.23 11.27 -5.53
C HIS A 105 -11.85 11.15 -4.84
N GLU A 106 -11.36 9.92 -4.66
CA GLU A 106 -10.05 9.65 -4.02
C GLU A 106 -8.91 10.29 -4.82
N MET A 107 -8.99 10.20 -6.16
CA MET A 107 -8.00 10.76 -7.08
C MET A 107 -8.20 12.25 -7.37
N ARG A 108 -9.22 12.88 -6.79
CA ARG A 108 -9.59 14.29 -7.01
C ARG A 108 -9.82 14.64 -8.49
N ALA A 109 -10.47 13.75 -9.22
CA ALA A 109 -10.89 13.95 -10.60
C ALA A 109 -12.41 14.15 -10.69
N ASP A 110 -12.85 14.81 -11.77
CA ASP A 110 -14.28 15.05 -12.00
C ASP A 110 -15.00 13.78 -12.46
N HIS A 111 -14.32 12.95 -13.28
CA HIS A 111 -14.85 11.69 -13.78
C HIS A 111 -13.84 10.56 -13.66
N TRP A 112 -14.33 9.35 -13.41
CA TRP A 112 -13.48 8.15 -13.31
C TRP A 112 -12.69 7.86 -14.59
N THR A 113 -13.20 8.29 -15.75
CA THR A 113 -12.54 8.10 -17.05
C THR A 113 -11.27 8.94 -17.20
N GLU A 114 -11.04 9.95 -16.35
CA GLU A 114 -9.83 10.76 -16.34
C GLU A 114 -8.69 10.08 -15.56
N VAL A 115 -9.00 9.08 -14.74
CA VAL A 115 -8.05 8.41 -13.84
C VAL A 115 -7.92 6.92 -14.11
N VAL A 116 -8.61 6.41 -15.13
CA VAL A 116 -8.54 5.00 -15.55
C VAL A 116 -8.14 4.96 -17.01
N ASP A 117 -6.99 4.36 -17.32
CA ASP A 117 -6.65 3.98 -18.68
C ASP A 117 -7.51 2.77 -19.06
N VAL A 118 -8.61 3.04 -19.74
CA VAL A 118 -9.62 2.03 -20.11
C VAL A 118 -9.02 0.92 -20.97
N GLU A 119 -8.09 1.25 -21.87
CA GLU A 119 -7.52 0.27 -22.80
C GLU A 119 -6.52 -0.63 -22.08
N ARG A 120 -5.66 -0.06 -21.23
CA ARG A 120 -4.74 -0.86 -20.40
C ARG A 120 -5.51 -1.71 -19.39
N ALA A 121 -6.54 -1.17 -18.75
CA ALA A 121 -7.36 -1.92 -17.80
C ALA A 121 -8.09 -3.12 -18.44
N LYS A 122 -8.53 -3.00 -19.70
CA LYS A 122 -9.07 -4.13 -20.46
C LYS A 122 -8.00 -5.20 -20.71
N ARG A 123 -6.83 -4.80 -21.25
CA ARG A 123 -5.71 -5.73 -21.51
C ARG A 123 -5.20 -6.39 -20.24
N PHE A 124 -5.23 -5.70 -19.11
CA PHE A 124 -4.86 -6.25 -17.81
C PHE A 124 -5.74 -7.44 -17.42
N THR A 125 -7.02 -7.39 -17.79
CA THR A 125 -7.94 -8.51 -17.57
C THR A 125 -7.56 -9.71 -18.45
N GLU A 126 -7.25 -9.48 -19.71
CA GLU A 126 -6.85 -10.52 -20.67
C GLU A 126 -5.50 -11.18 -20.30
N ALA A 127 -4.58 -10.42 -19.70
CA ALA A 127 -3.28 -10.92 -19.27
C ALA A 127 -3.36 -11.78 -17.98
N GLY A 128 -4.42 -11.64 -17.19
CA GLY A 128 -4.63 -12.41 -15.96
C GLY A 128 -5.28 -13.79 -16.17
N ASP A 129 -5.78 -14.06 -17.39
CA ASP A 129 -6.45 -15.32 -17.77
C ASP A 129 -5.52 -16.34 -18.47
N GLN A 130 -4.21 -16.08 -18.51
CA GLN A 130 -3.17 -16.99 -19.02
C GLN A 130 -2.37 -17.64 -17.89
#